data_AF-A0A192D322-F1
#
_entry.id   AF-A0A192D322-F1
#
_cell.length_a   1.000
_cell.length_b   1.000
_cell.length_c   1.000
_cell.angle_alpha   90.00
_cell.angle_beta   90.00
_cell.angle_gamma   90.00
#
_symmetry.space_group_name_H-M   'P 1'
#
loop_
_entity.id
_entity.type
_entity.pdbx_description
1 polymer ?
#
loop_
_entity_poly.entity_id
_entity_poly.type
_entity_poly.pdbx_seq_one_letter_code
_entity_poly.pdbx_strand_id
1 'polypeptide(L)' 'MRLFSTDLYRNFGIGFVLGAVAIVGLNADDWAGAVASPAHAAEIADGASVIPAPTAEFVIPSAAKD' A
#
# COMPACT_ATOMS: atom_id res chain seq x y z
N MET A 1 -22.49 30.23 13.50
CA MET A 1 -21.80 29.09 14.14
C MET A 1 -20.33 29.14 13.74
N ARG A 2 -19.41 29.41 14.68
CA ARG A 2 -17.96 29.43 14.40
C ARG A 2 -17.45 27.98 14.27
N LEU A 3 -17.55 27.43 13.07
CA LEU A 3 -17.10 26.08 12.69
C LEU A 3 -15.59 25.86 12.91
N PHE A 4 -14.82 26.93 13.14
CA PHE A 4 -13.36 26.91 13.30
C PHE A 4 -12.96 27.71 14.54
N SER A 5 -13.50 27.35 15.70
CA SER A 5 -13.07 27.94 16.97
C SER A 5 -11.73 27.36 17.40
N THR A 6 -10.87 28.18 18.01
CA THR A 6 -9.57 27.76 18.56
C THR A 6 -9.69 26.52 19.46
N ASP A 7 -10.79 26.41 20.20
CA ASP A 7 -11.09 25.24 21.04
C ASP A 7 -11.23 23.95 20.24
N LEU A 8 -11.85 24.00 19.05
CA LEU A 8 -12.02 22.83 18.19
C LEU A 8 -10.65 22.30 17.76
N TYR A 9 -9.78 23.17 17.24
CA TYR A 9 -8.41 22.78 16.85
C TYR A 9 -7.59 22.26 18.03
N ARG A 10 -7.75 22.87 19.20
CA ARG A 10 -6.98 22.49 20.39
C ARG A 10 -7.42 21.13 20.92
N ASN A 11 -8.73 20.91 21.06
CA ASN A 11 -9.27 19.64 21.57
C ASN A 11 -9.12 18.50 20.55
N PHE A 12 -9.39 18.78 19.27
CA PHE A 12 -9.13 17.84 18.17
C PHE A 12 -7.65 17.50 18.08
N GLY A 13 -6.77 18.51 18.10
CA GLY A 13 -5.33 18.32 17.98
C GLY A 13 -4.77 17.48 19.13
N ILE A 14 -5.17 17.77 20.37
CA ILE A 14 -4.76 16.97 21.53
C ILE A 14 -5.25 15.52 21.41
N GLY A 15 -6.53 15.32 21.09
CA GLY A 15 -7.09 13.98 20.93
C GLY A 15 -6.45 13.21 19.77
N PHE A 16 -6.18 13.88 18.66
CA PHE A 16 -5.53 13.32 17.49
C PHE A 16 -4.10 12.89 17.81
N VAL A 17 -3.29 13.74 18.46
CA VAL A 17 -1.91 13.40 18.83
C VAL A 17 -1.87 12.24 19.81
N LEU A 18 -2.70 12.26 20.85
CA LEU A 18 -2.78 11.16 21.81
C LEU A 18 -3.22 9.85 21.14
N GLY A 19 -4.22 9.91 20.27
CA GLY A 19 -4.69 8.76 19.50
C GLY A 19 -3.62 8.22 18.55
N ALA A 20 -2.94 9.09 17.79
CA ALA A 20 -1.87 8.70 16.87
C ALA A 20 -0.72 8.03 17.62
N VAL A 21 -0.25 8.60 18.74
CA VAL A 21 0.80 7.99 19.56
C VAL A 21 0.37 6.63 20.10
N ALA A 22 -0.89 6.49 20.54
CA ALA A 22 -1.41 5.22 21.03
C ALA A 22 -1.44 4.16 19.91
N ILE A 23 -1.96 4.48 18.73
CA ILE A 23 -2.00 3.56 17.58
C ILE A 23 -0.59 3.17 17.13
N VAL A 24 0.33 4.14 17.08
CA VAL A 24 1.73 3.88 16.71
C VAL A 24 2.40 2.93 17.70
N GLY A 25 2.25 3.19 19.00
CA GLY A 25 2.79 2.33 20.05
C GLY A 25 2.20 0.92 20.04
N LEU A 26 0.88 0.79 19.83
CA LEU A 26 0.21 -0.51 19.79
C LEU A 26 0.59 -1.35 18.57
N ASN A 27 0.91 -0.71 17.44
CA ASN A 27 1.28 -1.41 16.21
C ASN A 27 2.80 -1.45 16.00
N ALA A 28 3.62 -1.02 16.97
CA ALA A 28 5.07 -0.81 16.83
C ALA A 28 5.83 -2.01 16.23
N ASP A 29 5.40 -3.23 16.54
CA ASP A 29 6.00 -4.46 16.03
C ASP A 29 5.63 -4.80 14.56
N ASP A 30 4.58 -4.18 14.00
CA ASP A 30 3.98 -4.50 12.68
C ASP A 30 4.32 -3.45 11.57
N TRP A 31 5.10 -2.43 11.89
CA TRP A 31 5.43 -1.35 10.94
C TRP A 31 6.26 -1.81 9.75
N ALA A 32 7.08 -2.85 9.93
CA ALA A 32 7.93 -3.36 8.85
C ALA A 32 7.13 -4.02 7.71
N GLY A 33 5.96 -4.60 7.99
CA GLY A 33 5.10 -5.21 6.99
C GLY A 33 4.13 -4.23 6.32
N ALA A 34 3.64 -3.24 7.07
CA ALA A 34 2.64 -2.29 6.59
C ALA A 34 3.18 -1.19 5.65
N VAL A 35 4.49 -0.92 5.68
CA VAL A 35 5.18 0.03 4.79
C VAL A 35 5.85 -0.69 3.60
N ALA A 36 5.35 -1.86 3.24
CA ALA A 36 5.72 -2.49 1.97
C ALA A 36 5.32 -1.55 0.81
N SER A 37 6.20 -1.44 -0.20
CA SER A 37 5.89 -0.71 -1.43
C SER A 37 4.54 -1.22 -1.97
N PRO A 38 3.60 -0.34 -2.40
CA PRO A 38 2.34 -0.77 -3.01
C PRO A 38 2.51 -1.78 -4.15
N ALA A 39 3.72 -1.87 -4.73
CA ALA A 39 4.11 -2.91 -5.68
C ALA A 39 4.05 -4.35 -5.13
N HIS A 40 4.13 -4.56 -3.80
CA HIS A 40 3.98 -5.86 -3.15
C HIS A 40 2.54 -6.20 -2.76
N ALA A 41 1.63 -5.21 -2.72
CA ALA A 41 0.20 -5.47 -2.44
C ALA A 41 -0.53 -6.08 -3.65
N ALA A 42 0.06 -6.01 -4.84
CA ALA A 42 -0.31 -6.85 -5.96
C ALA A 42 0.49 -8.16 -5.88
N GLU A 43 0.24 -8.96 -4.84
CA GLU A 43 0.60 -10.37 -4.91
C GLU A 43 -0.12 -10.93 -6.14
N ILE A 44 0.65 -11.37 -7.14
CA ILE A 44 0.10 -12.21 -8.21
C ILE A 44 -0.46 -13.41 -7.46
N ALA A 45 -1.80 -13.46 -7.33
CA ALA A 45 -2.49 -14.53 -6.65
C ALA A 45 -1.86 -15.86 -7.08
N ASP A 46 -1.52 -16.68 -6.08
CA ASP A 46 -0.89 -17.99 -6.21
C ASP A 46 -1.83 -18.93 -7.00
N GLY A 47 -1.82 -18.70 -8.30
CA GLY A 47 -2.86 -18.99 -9.28
C GLY A 47 -2.41 -18.59 -10.68
N ALA A 48 -1.10 -18.38 -10.87
CA ALA A 48 -0.41 -18.36 -12.16
C ALA A 48 -0.44 -19.74 -12.87
N SER A 49 -1.49 -20.53 -12.66
CA SER A 49 -1.82 -21.70 -13.48
C SER A 49 -2.68 -21.33 -14.70
N VAL A 50 -3.08 -20.06 -14.84
CA VAL A 50 -3.76 -19.56 -16.06
C VAL A 50 -3.25 -18.16 -16.47
N ILE A 51 -1.94 -18.01 -16.68
CA ILE A 51 -1.49 -17.06 -17.70
C ILE A 51 -1.63 -17.81 -19.02
N PRO A 52 -2.55 -17.44 -19.93
CA PRO A 52 -2.58 -18.06 -21.25
C PRO A 52 -1.19 -17.89 -21.86
N ALA A 53 -0.54 -18.99 -22.23
CA ALA A 53 0.73 -18.92 -22.93
C ALA A 53 0.55 -17.98 -24.13
N PRO A 54 1.46 -17.02 -24.35
CA PRO A 54 1.35 -16.09 -25.48
C PRO A 54 1.16 -16.89 -26.76
N THR A 55 0.11 -16.58 -27.53
CA THR A 55 -0.13 -17.25 -28.80
C THR A 55 1.02 -16.94 -29.75
N ALA A 56 1.35 -17.87 -30.65
CA ALA A 56 2.49 -17.77 -31.56
C ALA A 56 2.52 -16.49 -32.42
N GLU A 57 1.39 -15.79 -32.53
CA GLU A 57 1.26 -14.50 -33.19
C GLU A 57 1.97 -13.34 -32.44
N PHE A 58 2.20 -13.48 -31.13
CA PHE A 58 2.82 -12.45 -30.28
C PHE A 58 4.25 -12.79 -29.85
N VAL A 59 4.83 -13.88 -30.38
CA VAL A 59 6.23 -14.21 -30.14
C VAL A 59 7.10 -13.39 -31.09
N ILE A 60 7.81 -12.39 -30.55
CA ILE A 60 8.84 -11.68 -31.31
C ILE A 60 9.99 -12.67 -31.54
N PRO A 61 10.29 -13.08 -32.79
CA PRO A 61 11.42 -13.96 -33.03
C PRO A 61 12.68 -13.22 -32.58
N SER A 62 13.43 -13.82 -31.66
CA SER A 62 14.78 -13.38 -31.36
C SER A 62 15.55 -13.48 -32.67
N ALA A 63 16.05 -12.35 -33.17
CA ALA A 63 16.83 -12.31 -34.39
C ALA A 63 17.99 -13.30 -34.24
N ALA A 64 17.92 -14.42 -34.97
CA ALA A 64 19.00 -15.39 -35.04
C ALA A 64 20.24 -14.61 -35.50
N LYS A 65 21.26 -14.62 -34.65
CA LYS A 65 22.57 -14.06 -34.96
C LYS A 65 23.34 -15.18 -35.62
N ASP A 66 23.66 -15.00 -36.90
CA ASP A 66 24.46 -15.90 -37.73
C ASP A 66 25.80 -16.28 -37.07
#